data_AF-A0A3R8PAY6-F1
#
_entry.id   AF-A0A3R8PAY6-F1
#
_cell.length_a   1.000
_cell.length_b   1.000
_cell.length_c   1.000
_cell.angle_alpha   90.00
_cell.angle_beta   90.00
_cell.angle_gamma   90.00
#
_symmetry.space_group_name_H-M   'P 1'
#
loop_
_entity.id
_entity.type
_entity.pdbx_description
1 polymer ?
#
loop_
_entity_poly.entity_id
_entity_poly.type
_entity_poly.pdbx_seq_one_letter_code
_entity_poly.pdbx_strand_id
1 'polypeptide(L)'
;MNFRTTTDVMHDAAGKVDTVNSEVQAKLRRLQGTVDSVSGAWQGEAQAAFGQLMVRWNDSARELHQALTSIAENIRANARGFAQVEADNAAAFRV
;
A
#
# COMPACT_ATOMS: atom_id res chain seq x y z
N MET A 1 21.02 -9.18 -18.55
CA MET A 1 20.52 -8.45 -17.35
C MET A 1 21.14 -9.09 -16.13
N ASN A 2 21.73 -8.30 -15.22
CA ASN A 2 22.37 -8.80 -14.00
C ASN A 2 21.35 -8.80 -12.84
N PHE A 3 21.40 -9.79 -11.93
CA PHE A 3 20.47 -9.92 -10.79
C PHE A 3 20.51 -8.71 -9.85
N ARG A 4 21.66 -8.04 -9.74
CA ARG A 4 21.81 -6.78 -9.00
C ARG A 4 20.87 -5.69 -9.51
N THR A 5 20.77 -5.54 -10.84
CA THR A 5 19.81 -4.61 -11.48
C THR A 5 18.37 -5.02 -11.21
N THR A 6 18.07 -6.32 -11.13
CA THR A 6 16.73 -6.80 -10.78
C THR A 6 16.36 -6.43 -9.35
N THR A 7 17.27 -6.60 -8.39
CA THR A 7 17.07 -6.22 -6.98
C THR A 7 16.82 -4.72 -6.84
N ASP A 8 17.56 -3.87 -7.55
CA ASP A 8 17.35 -2.41 -7.55
C ASP A 8 15.95 -2.04 -8.08
N VAL A 9 15.53 -2.63 -9.20
CA VAL A 9 14.18 -2.44 -9.77
C VAL A 9 13.08 -2.86 -8.79
N MET A 10 13.31 -3.93 -8.01
CA MET A 10 12.35 -4.37 -7.00
C MET A 10 12.27 -3.38 -5.82
N HIS A 11 13.40 -2.83 -5.38
CA HIS A 11 13.39 -1.79 -4.35
C HIS A 11 12.63 -0.54 -4.81
N ASP A 12 12.85 -0.09 -6.04
CA ASP A 12 12.13 1.03 -6.64
C ASP A 12 10.62 0.74 -6.74
N ALA A 13 10.26 -0.47 -7.16
CA ALA A 13 8.86 -0.89 -7.23
C ALA A 13 8.18 -0.87 -5.86
N ALA A 14 8.84 -1.37 -4.81
CA ALA A 14 8.32 -1.31 -3.44
C ALA A 14 8.13 0.14 -2.97
N GLY A 15 9.11 1.02 -3.23
CA GLY A 15 9.00 2.45 -2.89
C GLY A 15 7.87 3.16 -3.64
N LYS A 16 7.61 2.78 -4.89
CA LYS A 16 6.47 3.28 -5.66
C LYS A 16 5.14 2.84 -5.03
N VAL A 17 5.04 1.61 -4.54
CA VAL A 17 3.84 1.13 -3.84
C VAL A 17 3.59 1.91 -2.55
N ASP A 18 4.64 2.20 -1.76
CA ASP A 18 4.49 3.05 -0.56
C ASP A 18 3.99 4.46 -0.90
N THR A 19 4.52 5.03 -1.98
CA THR A 19 4.13 6.36 -2.46
C THR A 19 2.65 6.37 -2.82
N VAL A 20 2.21 5.39 -3.61
CA VAL A 20 0.80 5.22 -3.99
C VAL A 20 -0.08 5.01 -2.75
N ASN A 21 0.35 4.19 -1.78
CA ASN A 21 -0.38 3.98 -0.53
C ASN A 21 -0.58 5.31 0.22
N SER A 22 0.48 6.12 0.31
CA SER A 22 0.44 7.43 0.96
C SER A 22 -0.52 8.41 0.25
N GLU A 23 -0.50 8.43 -1.09
CA GLU A 23 -1.42 9.24 -1.90
C GLU A 23 -2.87 8.81 -1.74
N VAL A 24 -3.13 7.50 -1.73
CA VAL A 24 -4.46 6.93 -1.48
C VAL A 24 -4.95 7.37 -0.10
N GLN A 25 -4.13 7.23 0.94
CA GLN A 25 -4.49 7.67 2.29
C GLN A 25 -4.81 9.18 2.35
N ALA A 26 -4.08 10.01 1.62
CA ALA A 26 -4.37 11.44 1.53
C ALA A 26 -5.71 11.73 0.85
N LYS A 27 -6.02 11.02 -0.25
CA LYS A 27 -7.31 11.14 -0.97
C LYS A 27 -8.48 10.67 -0.09
N LEU A 28 -8.32 9.57 0.64
CA LEU A 28 -9.33 9.03 1.55
C LEU A 28 -9.67 10.04 2.67
N ARG A 29 -8.64 10.63 3.30
CA ARG A 29 -8.84 11.69 4.32
C ARG A 29 -9.54 12.92 3.74
N ARG A 30 -9.18 13.33 2.53
CA ARG A 30 -9.84 14.46 1.86
C ARG A 30 -11.31 14.15 1.59
N LEU A 31 -11.64 12.95 1.12
CA LEU A 31 -13.03 12.56 0.90
C LEU A 31 -13.80 12.58 2.22
N GLN A 32 -13.24 12.02 3.29
CA GLN A 32 -13.85 12.04 4.61
C GLN A 32 -14.14 13.47 5.08
N GLY A 33 -13.20 14.41 4.93
CA GLY A 33 -13.43 15.81 5.30
C GLY A 33 -14.53 16.49 4.48
N THR A 34 -14.59 16.24 3.15
CA THR A 34 -15.69 16.74 2.30
C THR A 34 -17.02 16.18 2.78
N VAL A 35 -17.04 14.89 3.10
CA VAL A 35 -18.22 14.17 3.55
C VAL A 35 -18.71 14.67 4.92
N ASP A 36 -17.81 14.90 5.88
CA ASP A 36 -18.12 15.48 7.18
C ASP A 36 -18.71 16.89 7.04
N SER A 37 -18.22 17.69 6.07
CA SER A 37 -18.73 19.05 5.83
C SER A 37 -20.18 19.10 5.34
N VAL A 38 -20.65 18.06 4.64
CA VAL A 38 -22.03 17.98 4.11
C VAL A 38 -22.97 17.19 5.03
N SER A 39 -22.43 16.46 6.01
CA SER A 39 -23.19 15.60 6.93
C SER A 39 -24.28 16.36 7.71
N GLY A 40 -24.07 17.65 8.01
CA GLY A 40 -25.05 18.49 8.71
C GLY A 40 -26.34 18.74 7.91
N ALA A 41 -26.33 18.53 6.60
CA ALA A 41 -27.50 18.65 5.74
C ALA A 41 -28.36 17.37 5.70
N TRP A 42 -27.85 16.23 6.17
CA TRP A 42 -28.50 14.93 6.05
C TRP A 42 -29.14 14.53 7.39
N GLN A 43 -30.24 15.19 7.74
CA GLN A 43 -31.00 14.89 8.96
C GLN A 43 -32.02 13.76 8.76
N GLY A 44 -32.25 12.94 9.78
CA GLY A 44 -33.26 11.88 9.78
C GLY A 44 -32.76 10.53 9.24
N GLU A 45 -33.57 9.85 8.43
CA GLU A 45 -33.27 8.50 7.89
C GLU A 45 -31.95 8.45 7.09
N ALA A 46 -31.61 9.55 6.40
CA ALA A 46 -30.36 9.68 5.66
C ALA A 46 -29.11 9.58 6.56
N GLN A 47 -29.21 9.94 7.84
CA GLN A 47 -28.09 9.89 8.78
C GLN A 47 -27.68 8.44 9.09
N ALA A 48 -28.64 7.53 9.21
CA ALA A 48 -28.37 6.12 9.50
C ALA A 48 -27.73 5.41 8.30
N ALA A 49 -28.26 5.62 7.10
CA ALA A 49 -27.72 5.07 5.86
C ALA A 49 -26.29 5.57 5.60
N PHE A 50 -26.05 6.86 5.88
CA PHE A 50 -24.75 7.48 5.77
C PHE A 50 -23.75 6.96 6.80
N GLY A 51 -24.15 6.80 8.06
CA GLY A 51 -23.29 6.20 9.09
C GLY A 51 -22.81 4.81 8.70
N GLN A 52 -23.71 3.97 8.16
CA GLN A 52 -23.34 2.64 7.66
C GLN A 52 -22.41 2.71 6.44
N LEU A 53 -22.62 3.66 5.53
CA LEU A 53 -21.72 3.90 4.40
C LEU A 53 -20.31 4.26 4.88
N MET A 54 -20.20 5.13 5.88
CA MET A 54 -18.92 5.55 6.44
C MET A 54 -18.18 4.41 7.14
N VAL A 55 -18.89 3.51 7.82
CA VAL A 55 -18.27 2.28 8.40
C VAL A 55 -17.67 1.43 7.29
N ARG A 56 -18.46 1.06 6.27
CA ARG A 56 -17.98 0.24 5.15
C ARG A 56 -16.81 0.90 4.41
N TRP A 57 -16.90 2.22 4.23
CA TRP A 57 -15.84 3.01 3.61
C TRP A 57 -14.52 2.93 4.39
N ASN A 58 -14.57 3.12 5.71
CA ASN A 58 -13.40 3.04 6.57
C ASN A 58 -12.78 1.63 6.56
N ASP A 59 -13.61 0.60 6.51
CA ASP A 59 -13.15 -0.79 6.39
C ASP A 59 -12.43 -1.01 5.07
N SER A 60 -13.03 -0.62 3.93
CA SER A 60 -12.39 -0.71 2.61
C SER A 60 -11.10 0.10 2.50
N ALA A 61 -11.06 1.29 3.12
CA ALA A 61 -9.87 2.12 3.20
C ALA A 61 -8.72 1.43 3.95
N ARG A 62 -9.04 0.75 5.06
CA ARG A 62 -8.08 -0.02 5.86
C ARG A 62 -7.59 -1.25 5.09
N GLU A 63 -8.49 -1.97 4.44
CA GLU A 63 -8.16 -3.14 3.63
C GLU A 63 -7.20 -2.77 2.49
N LEU A 64 -7.50 -1.69 1.77
CA LEU A 64 -6.64 -1.17 0.70
C LEU A 64 -5.25 -0.80 1.23
N HIS A 65 -5.18 -0.13 2.38
CA HIS A 65 -3.90 0.19 3.02
C HIS A 65 -3.07 -1.07 3.33
N GLN A 66 -3.70 -2.06 3.96
CA GLN A 66 -3.05 -3.32 4.35
C GLN A 66 -2.59 -4.11 3.13
N ALA A 67 -3.39 -4.14 2.06
CA ALA A 67 -3.03 -4.79 0.80
C ALA A 67 -1.79 -4.13 0.17
N LEU A 68 -1.76 -2.80 0.08
CA LEU A 68 -0.61 -2.08 -0.50
C LEU A 68 0.65 -2.25 0.34
N THR A 69 0.55 -2.19 1.67
CA THR A 69 1.67 -2.46 2.58
C THR A 69 2.21 -3.88 2.38
N SER A 70 1.32 -4.88 2.34
CA SER A 70 1.69 -6.28 2.10
C SER A 70 2.38 -6.46 0.75
N ILE A 71 1.90 -5.79 -0.31
CA ILE A 71 2.54 -5.83 -1.63
C ILE A 71 3.97 -5.27 -1.56
N ALA A 72 4.17 -4.11 -0.94
CA ALA A 72 5.50 -3.51 -0.81
C ALA A 72 6.45 -4.40 0.01
N GLU A 73 5.97 -5.00 1.09
CA GLU A 73 6.74 -5.95 1.91
C GLU A 73 7.13 -7.20 1.14
N ASN A 74 6.21 -7.78 0.38
CA ASN A 74 6.46 -8.96 -0.46
C ASN A 74 7.52 -8.67 -1.53
N ILE A 75 7.46 -7.49 -2.17
CA ILE A 75 8.47 -7.09 -3.15
C ILE A 75 9.85 -6.99 -2.48
N ARG A 76 9.95 -6.36 -1.30
CA ARG A 76 11.22 -6.27 -0.55
C ARG A 76 11.71 -7.65 -0.08
N ALA A 77 10.82 -8.54 0.33
CA ALA A 77 11.17 -9.90 0.73
C ALA A 77 11.78 -10.67 -0.44
N ASN A 78 11.16 -10.59 -1.62
CA ASN A 78 11.69 -11.19 -2.83
C ASN A 78 13.05 -10.58 -3.20
N ALA A 79 13.22 -9.26 -3.12
CA ALA A 79 14.49 -8.59 -3.40
C ALA A 79 15.64 -9.10 -2.51
N ARG A 80 15.38 -9.28 -1.21
CA ARG A 80 16.34 -9.89 -0.27
C ARG A 80 16.68 -11.33 -0.64
N GLY A 81 15.69 -12.12 -1.04
CA GLY A 81 15.89 -13.50 -1.50
C GLY A 81 16.81 -13.58 -2.71
N PHE A 82 16.60 -12.72 -3.72
CA PHE A 82 17.48 -12.63 -4.89
C PHE A 82 18.91 -12.21 -4.53
N ALA A 83 19.07 -11.21 -3.65
CA ALA A 83 20.38 -10.76 -3.21
C ALA A 83 21.16 -11.84 -2.45
N GLN A 84 20.46 -12.65 -1.63
CA GLN A 84 21.09 -13.77 -0.93
C GLN A 84 21.61 -14.84 -1.90
N VAL A 85 20.78 -15.23 -2.89
CA VAL A 85 21.19 -16.18 -3.93
C VAL A 85 22.38 -15.67 -4.73
N GLU A 86 22.48 -14.37 -5.00
CA GLU A 86 23.67 -13.77 -5.63
C GLU A 86 24.92 -13.94 -4.75
N ALA A 87 24.81 -13.64 -3.45
CA ALA A 87 25.92 -13.75 -2.52
C ALA A 87 26.43 -15.19 -2.40
N ASP A 88 25.53 -16.16 -2.31
CA ASP A 88 25.86 -17.58 -2.21
C ASP A 88 26.53 -18.09 -3.49
N ASN A 89 25.98 -17.74 -4.66
CA ASN A 89 26.60 -18.08 -5.95
C ASN A 89 27.98 -17.46 -6.10
N ALA A 90 28.14 -16.17 -5.76
CA ALA A 90 29.43 -15.48 -5.83
C ALA A 90 30.47 -16.07 -4.87
N ALA A 91 30.04 -16.59 -3.71
CA ALA A 91 30.93 -17.31 -2.79
C ALA A 91 31.35 -18.68 -3.35
N ALA A 92 30.43 -19.41 -3.99
CA ALA A 92 30.70 -20.72 -4.59
C ALA A 92 31.72 -20.65 -5.74
N PHE A 93 31.74 -19.57 -6.53
CA PHE A 93 32.73 -19.37 -7.60
C PHE A 93 34.12 -18.91 -7.11
N ARG A 94 34.28 -18.61 -5.81
CA ARG A 94 35.57 -18.22 -5.20
C ARG A 94 36.30 -19.40 -4.54
N VAL A 95 35.70 -20.59 -4.55
CA VAL A 95 36.27 -21.86 -4.08
C VAL A 95 36.63 -22.71 -5.30
#